data_AF-A0AAD7SBK0-F1
#
_entry.id   AF-A0AAD7SBK0-F1
#
_cell.length_a   1.000
_cell.length_b   1.000
_cell.length_c   1.000
_cell.angle_alpha   90.00
_cell.angle_beta   90.00
_cell.angle_gamma   90.00
#
_symmetry.space_group_name_H-M   'P 1'
#
loop_
_entity.id
_entity.type
_entity.pdbx_description
1 polymer ?
#
loop_
_entity_poly.entity_id
_entity_poly.type
_entity_poly.pdbx_seq_one_letter_code
_entity_poly.pdbx_strand_id
1 'polypeptide(L)'
;MFAHIAYSVQHLHHKRAVVVATDTDVIMMCIYYITHMDGLQELWVKKMDIYLPAHAIADALAVKYDVDAADLSPMLLSTYILTGCDTVSYLYRRGKKRTYKTAVDHLEDLLPLCRYGDLGC
;
A
#
# COMPACT_ATOMS: atom_id res chain seq x y z
N MET A 1 13.15 6.66 -3.71
CA MET A 1 13.17 5.23 -3.34
C MET A 1 12.40 4.38 -4.35
N PHE A 2 11.07 4.51 -4.46
CA PHE A 2 10.28 3.68 -5.38
C PHE A 2 10.66 3.83 -6.86
N ALA A 3 11.03 5.03 -7.32
CA ALA A 3 11.58 5.21 -8.67
C ALA A 3 12.84 4.36 -8.93
N HIS A 4 13.70 4.17 -7.92
CA HIS A 4 14.88 3.32 -8.05
C HIS A 4 14.51 1.83 -8.09
N ILE A 5 13.50 1.41 -7.32
CA ILE A 5 12.94 0.06 -7.39
C ILE A 5 12.35 -0.17 -8.78
N ALA A 6 11.52 0.75 -9.28
CA ALA A 6 10.93 0.67 -10.61
C ALA A 6 12.00 0.54 -11.69
N TYR A 7 13.04 1.38 -11.66
CA TYR A 7 14.18 1.27 -12.57
C TYR A 7 14.85 -0.11 -12.50
N SER A 8 15.09 -0.61 -11.28
CA SER A 8 15.69 -1.91 -11.03
C SER A 8 14.85 -3.08 -11.54
N VAL A 9 13.52 -2.99 -11.41
CA VAL A 9 12.58 -3.98 -11.91
C VAL A 9 12.54 -3.95 -13.45
N GLN A 10 12.40 -2.76 -14.03
CA GLN A 10 12.20 -2.57 -15.47
C GLN A 10 13.46 -2.84 -16.29
N HIS A 11 14.62 -2.35 -15.83
CA HIS A 11 15.86 -2.39 -16.62
C HIS A 11 16.84 -3.48 -16.18
N LEU A 12 16.81 -3.85 -14.88
CA LEU A 12 17.71 -4.87 -14.34
C LEU A 12 16.99 -6.19 -14.05
N HIS A 13 15.68 -6.26 -14.31
CA HIS A 13 14.83 -7.44 -14.11
C HIS A 13 14.88 -7.99 -12.68
N HIS A 14 15.13 -7.13 -11.69
CA HIS A 14 15.05 -7.52 -10.30
C HIS A 14 13.59 -7.76 -9.90
N LYS A 15 13.31 -8.96 -9.39
CA LYS A 15 11.95 -9.36 -8.99
C LYS A 15 11.66 -9.14 -7.51
N ARG A 16 12.68 -8.75 -6.73
CA ARG A 16 12.61 -8.66 -5.28
C ARG A 16 13.30 -7.41 -4.80
N ALA A 17 12.68 -6.71 -3.87
CA ALA A 17 13.25 -5.51 -3.26
C ALA A 17 13.03 -5.51 -1.74
N VAL A 18 14.00 -4.93 -1.03
CA VAL A 18 13.93 -4.69 0.41
C VAL A 18 14.04 -3.20 0.63
N VAL A 19 13.02 -2.62 1.26
CA VAL A 19 13.01 -1.24 1.73
C VAL A 19 13.39 -1.23 3.20
N VAL A 20 14.48 -0.55 3.55
CA VAL A 20 14.87 -0.35 4.94
C VAL A 20 14.29 0.99 5.40
N ALA A 21 13.33 0.95 6.32
CA ALA A 21 12.65 2.15 6.81
C ALA A 21 12.19 1.98 8.26
N THR A 22 12.22 3.09 9.01
CA THR A 22 11.68 3.16 10.38
C THR A 22 10.21 3.54 10.40
N ASP A 23 9.77 4.30 9.40
CA ASP A 23 8.44 4.91 9.34
C ASP A 23 7.38 3.92 8.87
N THR A 24 6.23 3.90 9.56
CA THR A 24 5.12 2.99 9.24
C THR A 24 4.39 3.38 7.96
N ASP A 25 4.42 4.66 7.58
CA ASP A 25 3.86 5.19 6.33
C ASP A 25 4.42 4.47 5.09
N VAL A 26 5.70 4.07 5.16
CA VAL A 26 6.39 3.36 4.08
C VAL A 26 5.74 2.00 3.82
N ILE A 27 5.16 1.35 4.84
CA ILE A 27 4.46 0.07 4.67
C ILE A 27 3.24 0.24 3.77
N MET A 28 2.45 1.31 3.96
CA MET A 28 1.28 1.59 3.13
C MET A 28 1.68 1.86 1.68
N MET A 29 2.77 2.62 1.47
CA MET A 29 3.31 2.81 0.12
C MET A 29 3.82 1.51 -0.50
N CYS A 30 4.47 0.64 0.28
CA CYS A 30 4.92 -0.66 -0.23
C CYS A 30 3.75 -1.56 -0.64
N ILE A 31 2.66 -1.59 0.13
CA ILE A 31 1.44 -2.33 -0.23
C ILE A 31 0.82 -1.77 -1.52
N TYR A 32 0.86 -0.46 -1.73
CA TYR A 32 0.43 0.13 -2.99
C TYR A 32 1.35 -0.26 -4.16
N TYR A 33 2.66 -0.04 -4.04
CA TYR A 33 3.58 -0.24 -5.15
C TYR A 33 3.79 -1.70 -5.55
N ILE A 34 3.63 -2.66 -4.64
CA ILE A 34 3.73 -4.08 -5.02
C ILE A 34 2.61 -4.51 -5.98
N THR A 35 1.45 -3.86 -5.93
CA THR A 35 0.33 -4.15 -6.84
C THR A 35 0.36 -3.27 -8.10
N HIS A 36 1.29 -2.33 -8.21
CA HIS A 36 1.38 -1.33 -9.31
C HIS A 36 2.75 -1.30 -10.00
N MET A 37 3.68 -2.19 -9.64
CA MET A 37 4.97 -2.36 -10.31
C MET A 37 5.05 -3.72 -10.98
N ASP A 38 4.67 -3.76 -12.25
CA ASP A 38 4.75 -4.97 -13.07
C ASP A 38 6.15 -5.58 -13.03
N GLY A 39 6.23 -6.88 -12.73
CA GLY A 39 7.47 -7.63 -12.63
C GLY A 39 8.10 -7.67 -11.23
N LEU A 40 7.64 -6.84 -10.30
CA LEU A 40 8.04 -6.95 -8.88
C LEU A 40 7.20 -8.03 -8.19
N GLN A 41 7.84 -9.11 -7.72
CA GLN A 41 7.17 -10.26 -7.10
C GLN A 41 7.20 -10.18 -5.57
N GLU A 42 8.32 -9.74 -5.01
CA GLU A 42 8.44 -9.59 -3.56
C GLU A 42 8.91 -8.20 -3.18
N LEU A 43 8.12 -7.54 -2.33
CA LEU A 43 8.53 -6.33 -1.65
C LEU A 43 8.50 -6.56 -0.14
N TRP A 44 9.62 -6.26 0.49
CA TRP A 44 9.83 -6.43 1.92
C TRP A 44 10.14 -5.07 2.56
N VAL A 45 9.60 -4.83 3.76
CA VAL A 45 9.98 -3.69 4.59
C VAL A 45 10.78 -4.20 5.77
N LYS A 46 12.06 -3.82 5.85
CA LYS A 46 12.90 -4.07 7.02
C LYS A 46 12.75 -2.91 8.00
N LYS A 47 12.19 -3.20 9.17
CA LYS A 47 12.11 -2.27 10.30
C LYS A 47 12.86 -2.89 11.48
N MET A 48 13.96 -2.25 11.90
CA MET A 48 14.90 -2.83 12.86
C MET A 48 15.36 -4.22 12.37
N ASP A 49 15.11 -5.28 13.15
CA ASP A 49 15.46 -6.67 12.80
C ASP A 49 14.28 -7.50 12.27
N ILE A 50 13.15 -6.85 11.98
CA ILE A 50 11.94 -7.52 11.48
C ILE A 50 11.75 -7.21 10.00
N TYR A 51 11.42 -8.24 9.22
CA TYR A 51 11.02 -8.12 7.82
C TYR A 51 9.51 -8.32 7.69
N LEU A 52 8.84 -7.33 7.10
CA LEU A 52 7.41 -7.36 6.83
C LEU A 52 7.18 -7.60 5.33
N PRO A 53 6.48 -8.67 4.94
CA PRO A 53 6.20 -8.98 3.53
C PRO A 53 5.02 -8.14 3.01
N ALA A 54 5.30 -7.02 2.34
CA ALA A 54 4.24 -6.16 1.80
C ALA A 54 3.38 -6.87 0.74
N HIS A 55 4.00 -7.71 -0.10
CA HIS A 55 3.33 -8.58 -1.08
C HIS A 55 2.30 -9.49 -0.41
N ALA A 56 2.71 -10.27 0.60
CA ALA A 56 1.80 -11.17 1.29
C ALA A 56 0.71 -10.44 2.10
N ILE A 57 1.00 -9.24 2.61
CA ILE A 57 0.00 -8.41 3.28
C ILE A 57 -1.07 -7.94 2.27
N ALA A 58 -0.67 -7.49 1.08
CA ALA A 58 -1.60 -7.08 0.03
C ALA A 58 -2.54 -8.24 -0.36
N ASP A 59 -1.98 -9.43 -0.62
CA ASP A 59 -2.75 -10.63 -0.97
C ASP A 59 -3.71 -11.06 0.15
N ALA A 60 -3.24 -11.07 1.40
CA ALA A 60 -4.06 -11.46 2.53
C ALA A 60 -5.23 -10.48 2.76
N LEU A 61 -5.03 -9.18 2.48
CA LEU A 61 -6.09 -8.17 2.59
C LEU A 61 -7.08 -8.29 1.43
N ALA A 62 -6.61 -8.53 0.21
CA ALA A 62 -7.44 -8.80 -0.96
C ALA A 62 -8.37 -9.99 -0.71
N VAL A 63 -7.81 -11.13 -0.25
CA VAL A 63 -8.59 -12.33 0.10
C VAL A 63 -9.59 -12.06 1.23
N LYS A 64 -9.18 -11.29 2.26
CA LYS A 64 -10.04 -11.01 3.40
C LYS A 64 -11.28 -10.18 3.03
N TYR A 65 -11.12 -9.25 2.11
CA TYR A 65 -12.20 -8.35 1.70
C TYR A 65 -12.90 -8.77 0.41
N ASP A 66 -12.44 -9.84 -0.24
CA ASP A 66 -12.94 -10.34 -1.53
C ASP A 66 -12.88 -9.28 -2.63
N VAL A 67 -11.73 -8.59 -2.72
CA VAL A 67 -11.46 -7.47 -3.64
C VAL A 67 -10.09 -7.67 -4.28
N ASP A 68 -9.93 -7.27 -5.55
CA ASP A 68 -8.64 -7.30 -6.22
C ASP A 68 -7.59 -6.41 -5.52
N ALA A 69 -6.36 -6.90 -5.38
CA ALA A 69 -5.30 -6.18 -4.67
C ALA A 69 -4.98 -4.81 -5.32
N ALA A 70 -5.11 -4.69 -6.64
CA ALA A 70 -4.90 -3.45 -7.39
C ALA A 70 -6.04 -2.43 -7.21
N ASP A 71 -7.24 -2.86 -6.82
CA ASP A 71 -8.35 -1.98 -6.43
C ASP A 71 -8.27 -1.61 -4.94
N LEU A 72 -7.85 -2.55 -4.11
CA LEU A 72 -7.80 -2.38 -2.66
C LEU A 72 -6.65 -1.47 -2.22
N SER A 73 -5.46 -1.62 -2.80
CA SER A 73 -4.27 -0.91 -2.33
C SER A 73 -4.31 0.62 -2.53
N PRO A 74 -4.87 1.18 -3.64
CA PRO A 74 -5.09 2.63 -3.76
C PRO A 74 -6.06 3.13 -2.69
N MET A 75 -7.17 2.40 -2.44
CA MET A 75 -8.14 2.78 -1.41
C MET A 75 -7.50 2.80 -0.01
N LEU A 76 -6.70 1.79 0.32
CA LEU A 76 -5.97 1.74 1.60
C LEU A 76 -5.00 2.93 1.73
N LEU A 77 -4.27 3.26 0.68
CA LEU A 77 -3.36 4.40 0.66
C LEU A 77 -4.10 5.73 0.79
N SER A 78 -5.17 5.95 0.00
CA SER A 78 -5.99 7.17 0.07
C SER A 78 -6.62 7.33 1.45
N THR A 79 -7.17 6.26 2.02
CA THR A 79 -7.77 6.28 3.37
C THR A 79 -6.71 6.62 4.43
N TYR A 80 -5.49 6.08 4.28
CA TYR A 80 -4.37 6.44 5.16
C TYR A 80 -4.03 7.93 5.10
N ILE A 81 -3.92 8.48 3.89
CA ILE A 81 -3.62 9.89 3.66
C ILE A 81 -4.74 10.78 4.25
N LEU A 82 -6.00 10.46 3.96
CA LEU A 82 -7.16 11.26 4.41
C LEU A 82 -7.35 11.22 5.93
N THR A 83 -7.04 10.10 6.58
CA THR A 83 -7.14 9.97 8.04
C THR A 83 -5.89 10.47 8.78
N GLY A 84 -4.84 10.84 8.05
CA GLY A 84 -3.55 11.25 8.57
C GLY A 84 -2.67 10.08 9.03
N CYS A 85 -1.36 10.30 9.09
CA CYS A 85 -0.39 9.29 9.53
C CYS A 85 -0.58 8.91 11.01
N ASP A 86 0.06 7.82 11.43
CA ASP A 86 -0.12 7.25 12.78
C ASP A 86 0.03 8.27 13.91
N THR A 87 0.88 9.28 13.74
CA THR A 87 1.08 10.42 14.64
C THR A 87 -0.22 11.16 15.00
N VAL A 88 -1.14 11.32 14.04
CA VAL A 88 -2.43 12.00 14.25
C VAL A 88 -3.42 11.05 14.93
N SER A 89 -3.45 9.78 14.53
CA SER A 89 -4.36 8.78 15.14
C SER A 89 -3.99 8.39 16.58
N TYR A 90 -2.69 8.45 16.92
CA TYR A 90 -2.17 8.16 18.26
C TYR A 90 -2.70 9.16 19.30
N LEU A 91 -2.76 10.45 18.95
CA LEU A 91 -3.24 11.52 19.83
C LEU A 91 -4.69 11.27 20.30
N TYR A 92 -5.53 10.69 19.43
CA TYR A 92 -6.94 10.45 19.71
C TYR A 92 -7.25 9.01 20.15
N ARG A 93 -6.24 8.12 20.23
CA ARG A 93 -6.37 6.69 20.56
C ARG A 93 -7.47 5.95 19.77
N ARG A 94 -7.85 6.46 18.59
CA ARG A 94 -8.84 5.84 17.71
C ARG A 94 -8.10 5.18 16.56
N GLY A 95 -8.14 3.86 16.53
CA GLY A 95 -7.57 3.09 15.42
C GLY A 95 -8.32 3.34 14.12
N LYS A 96 -7.60 3.25 12.99
CA LYS A 96 -8.14 3.46 11.64
C LYS A 96 -8.98 2.29 11.10
N LYS A 97 -9.11 1.20 11.88
CA LYS A 97 -9.80 -0.04 11.48
C LYS A 97 -11.24 0.19 11.02
N ARG A 98 -11.98 1.05 11.71
CA ARG A 98 -13.37 1.36 11.33
C ARG A 98 -13.43 2.13 10.02
N THR A 99 -12.55 3.13 9.84
CA THR A 99 -12.47 3.90 8.60
C THR A 99 -12.12 3.00 7.42
N TYR A 100 -11.11 2.13 7.55
CA TYR A 100 -10.78 1.18 6.50
C TYR A 100 -11.94 0.25 6.16
N LYS A 101 -12.65 -0.27 7.17
CA LYS A 101 -13.83 -1.10 6.92
C LYS A 101 -14.89 -0.32 6.12
N THR A 102 -15.22 0.89 6.57
CA THR A 102 -16.19 1.75 5.85
C THR A 102 -15.73 2.09 4.44
N ALA A 103 -14.43 2.34 4.22
CA ALA A 103 -13.90 2.62 2.89
C ALA A 103 -13.98 1.39 1.97
N VAL A 104 -13.77 0.18 2.50
CA VAL A 104 -13.99 -1.08 1.76
C VAL A 104 -15.47 -1.27 1.45
N ASP A 105 -16.36 -1.02 2.42
CA ASP A 105 -17.81 -1.17 2.24
C ASP A 105 -18.37 -0.22 1.14
N HIS A 106 -17.66 0.88 0.85
CA HIS A 106 -17.98 1.87 -0.19
C HIS A 106 -16.93 1.91 -1.31
N LEU A 107 -16.24 0.80 -1.57
CA LEU A 107 -15.13 0.76 -2.52
C LEU A 107 -15.54 1.23 -3.91
N GLU A 108 -16.66 0.75 -4.44
CA GLU A 108 -17.11 1.08 -5.80
C GLU A 108 -17.30 2.60 -6.00
N ASP A 109 -17.81 3.29 -4.98
CA ASP A 109 -18.02 4.74 -5.00
C ASP A 109 -16.70 5.51 -4.88
N LEU A 110 -15.73 4.96 -4.13
CA LEU A 110 -14.47 5.62 -3.80
C LEU A 110 -13.36 5.34 -4.82
N LEU A 111 -13.42 4.22 -5.54
CA LEU A 111 -12.39 3.79 -6.46
C LEU A 111 -12.05 4.84 -7.54
N PRO A 112 -13.03 5.54 -8.15
CA PRO A 112 -12.74 6.62 -9.10
C PRO A 112 -11.93 7.77 -8.48
N LEU A 113 -12.18 8.08 -7.20
CA LEU A 113 -11.44 9.11 -6.47
C LEU A 113 -10.03 8.62 -6.11
N CYS A 114 -9.89 7.36 -5.72
CA CYS A 114 -8.60 6.75 -5.36
C CYS A 114 -7.65 6.60 -6.55
N ARG A 115 -8.20 6.49 -7.76
CA ARG A 115 -7.48 6.41 -9.04
C ARG A 115 -7.37 7.74 -9.78
N TYR A 116 -7.72 8.83 -9.10
CA TYR A 116 -7.71 10.14 -9.71
C TYR A 116 -6.28 10.52 -10.14
N GLY A 117 -6.06 10.59 -11.45
CA GLY A 117 -4.75 10.87 -12.06
C GLY A 117 -4.04 9.66 -12.69
N ASP A 118 -4.56 8.43 -12.53
CA ASP A 118 -4.01 7.23 -13.19
C ASP A 118 -4.30 7.22 -14.70
N LEU A 119 -5.44 7.80 -15.08
CA LEU A 119 -5.78 8.11 -16.47
C LEU A 119 -5.13 9.45 -16.81
N GLY A 120 -3.90 9.39 -17.35
CA GLY A 120 -3.14 10.57 -17.75
C GLY A 120 -3.94 11.51 -18.66
N CYS A 121 -3.84 12.80 -18.36
CA CYS A 121 -3.96 13.85 -19.37
C CYS A 121 -2.68 13.88 -20.21
#